data_AF-A0A5S4YDR0-F1
#
_entry.id   AF-A0A5S4YDR0-F1
#
_cell.length_a   1.000
_cell.length_b   1.000
_cell.length_c   1.000
_cell.angle_alpha   90.00
_cell.angle_beta   90.00
_cell.angle_gamma   90.00
#
_symmetry.space_group_name_H-M   'P 1'
#
loop_
_entity.id
_entity.type
_entity.pdbx_description
1 polymer ?
#
loop_
_entity_poly.entity_id
_entity_poly.type
_entity_poly.pdbx_seq_one_letter_code
_entity_poly.pdbx_strand_id
1 'polypeptide(L)' 'MPNFDWRSSDAYDRAYDAEMPALAWECLRRNADFQHDHQNSSPAAPSVTPDFRQRWGLVFRS' A
#
# COMPACT_ATOMS: atom_id res chain seq x y z
N MET A 1 13.89 8.79 4.90
CA MET A 1 14.92 7.89 5.42
C MET A 1 16.26 8.31 4.84
N PRO A 2 17.06 9.09 5.57
CA PRO A 2 18.31 9.66 5.01
C PRO A 2 19.41 8.62 4.74
N ASN A 3 19.21 7.35 5.10
CA ASN A 3 20.22 6.29 5.02
C ASN A 3 19.79 5.12 4.11
N PHE A 4 18.73 5.28 3.30
CA PHE A 4 18.24 4.23 2.40
C PHE A 4 18.69 4.54 0.97
N ASP A 5 19.83 3.97 0.56
CA ASP A 5 20.34 4.07 -0.80
C ASP A 5 19.57 3.13 -1.72
N TRP A 6 18.38 3.58 -2.14
CA TRP A 6 17.47 2.84 -3.01
C TRP A 6 18.05 2.51 -4.39
N ARG A 7 19.23 3.03 -4.76
CA ARG A 7 19.90 2.69 -6.03
C ARG A 7 20.91 1.57 -5.89
N SER A 8 21.27 1.20 -4.66
CA SER A 8 22.17 0.06 -4.40
C SER A 8 21.39 -1.25 -4.46
N SER A 9 21.93 -2.25 -5.14
CA SER A 9 21.37 -3.62 -5.16
C SER A 9 21.30 -4.21 -3.74
N ASP A 10 22.28 -3.90 -2.90
CA ASP A 10 22.36 -4.35 -1.49
C ASP A 10 21.21 -3.82 -0.64
N ALA A 11 20.67 -2.64 -0.96
CA ALA A 11 19.50 -2.09 -0.28
C ALA A 11 18.22 -2.90 -0.55
N TYR A 12 18.20 -3.68 -1.64
CA TYR A 12 17.09 -4.58 -1.99
C TYR A 12 17.30 -6.02 -1.53
N ASP A 13 18.51 -6.44 -1.11
CA ASP A 13 18.71 -7.76 -0.50
C ASP A 13 17.81 -7.95 0.73
N ARG A 14 17.61 -6.89 1.52
CA ARG A 14 16.65 -6.89 2.64
C ARG A 14 15.19 -6.79 2.21
N ALA A 15 14.92 -6.27 1.01
CA ALA A 15 13.57 -6.20 0.46
C ALA A 15 13.10 -7.59 -0.03
N TYR A 16 14.03 -8.51 -0.33
CA TYR A 16 13.70 -9.90 -0.64
C TYR A 16 13.24 -10.69 0.60
N ASP A 17 13.75 -10.32 1.77
CA ASP A 17 13.29 -10.85 3.07
C ASP A 17 11.93 -10.25 3.51
N ALA A 18 11.55 -9.11 2.93
CA ALA A 18 10.25 -8.52 3.21
C ALA A 18 9.13 -9.39 2.64
N GLU A 19 8.16 -9.73 3.48
CA GLU A 19 7.02 -10.54 3.07
C GLU A 19 6.31 -9.87 1.87
N MET A 20 6.03 -10.65 0.83
CA MET A 20 5.37 -10.17 -0.40
C MET A 20 4.12 -9.29 -0.17
N PRO A 21 3.27 -9.54 0.86
CA PRO A 21 2.15 -8.66 1.19
C PRO A 21 2.59 -7.26 1.65
N ALA A 22 3.69 -7.16 2.39
CA ALA A 22 4.23 -5.89 2.87
C ALA A 22 4.76 -5.04 1.70
N LEU A 23 5.46 -5.68 0.76
CA LEU A 23 5.93 -5.01 -0.46
C LEU A 23 4.75 -4.55 -1.34
N ALA A 24 3.75 -5.42 -1.54
CA ALA A 24 2.55 -5.07 -2.29
C ALA A 24 1.81 -3.88 -1.67
N TRP A 25 1.70 -3.85 -0.34
CA TRP A 25 1.11 -2.73 0.41
C TRP A 25 1.93 -1.44 0.26
N GLU A 26 3.26 -1.53 0.37
CA GLU A 26 4.15 -0.38 0.20
C GLU A 26 4.07 0.23 -1.21
N CYS A 27 3.90 -0.60 -2.25
CA CYS A 27 3.66 -0.13 -3.62
C CYS A 27 2.28 0.54 -3.74
N LEU A 28 1.25 -0.12 -3.23
CA LEU A 28 -0.14 0.32 -3.33
C LEU A 28 -0.38 1.66 -2.62
N ARG A 29 0.10 1.82 -1.39
CA ARG A 29 -0.11 3.07 -0.62
C ARG A 29 0.57 4.31 -1.23
N ARG A 30 1.55 4.13 -2.12
CA ARG A 30 2.24 5.21 -2.85
C ARG A 30 1.56 5.55 -4.18
N ASN A 31 0.59 4.76 -4.63
CA ASN A 31 -0.16 5.02 -5.85
C ASN A 31 -1.08 6.25 -5.64
N ALA A 32 -1.07 7.18 -6.59
CA ALA A 32 -1.82 8.44 -6.49
C ALA A 32 -3.33 8.23 -6.59
N ASP A 33 -3.79 7.36 -7.49
CA ASP A 33 -5.21 6.98 -7.60
C ASP A 33 -5.70 6.30 -6.32
N PHE A 34 -4.87 5.43 -5.72
CA PHE A 34 -5.20 4.80 -4.44
C PHE A 34 -5.35 5.85 -3.33
N GLN A 35 -4.42 6.82 -3.24
CA GLN A 35 -4.50 7.88 -2.24
C GLN A 35 -5.75 8.74 -2.43
N HIS A 36 -6.10 9.06 -3.67
CA HIS A 36 -7.30 9.81 -4.00
C HIS A 36 -8.57 9.04 -3.61
N ASP A 37 -8.69 7.78 -4.05
CA ASP A 37 -9.82 6.92 -3.72
C ASP A 37 -9.96 6.72 -2.20
N HIS A 38 -8.85 6.52 -1.49
CA HIS A 38 -8.82 6.33 -0.04
C HIS A 38 -9.22 7.59 0.72
N GLN A 39 -8.79 8.78 0.28
CA GLN A 39 -9.21 10.06 0.88
C GLN A 39 -10.69 10.36 0.63
N ASN A 40 -11.22 9.96 -0.53
CA ASN A 40 -12.62 10.11 -0.87
C ASN A 40 -13.51 9.05 -0.19
N SER A 41 -12.94 7.92 0.25
CA SER A 41 -13.64 6.95 1.09
C SER A 41 -13.82 7.54 2.49
N SER A 42 -15.05 8.00 2.76
CA SER A 42 -15.40 8.76 3.97
C SER A 42 -15.08 7.98 5.27
N PRO A 43 -14.50 8.63 6.30
CA PRO A 43 -14.22 7.99 7.61
C PRO A 43 -15.49 7.55 8.37
N ALA A 44 -16.67 7.95 7.90
CA ALA A 44 -17.96 7.57 8.47
C ALA A 44 -18.51 6.23 7.94
N ALA A 45 -17.90 5.64 6.91
CA ALA A 45 -18.27 4.34 6.40
C ALA A 45 -17.27 3.29 6.93
N PRO A 46 -17.65 2.44 7.90
CA PRO A 46 -16.74 1.48 8.52
C PRO A 46 -16.37 0.30 7.59
N SER A 47 -16.82 0.31 6.33
CA SER A 47 -16.55 -0.74 5.37
C SER A 47 -16.08 -0.19 4.04
N VAL A 48 -14.95 -0.73 3.59
CA VAL A 48 -14.47 -0.65 2.21
C VAL A 48 -15.62 -0.99 1.27
N THR A 49 -15.96 -0.07 0.36
CA THR A 49 -17.03 -0.32 -0.63
C THR A 49 -16.67 -1.53 -1.50
N PRO A 50 -17.65 -2.28 -2.02
CA PRO A 50 -17.38 -3.43 -2.90
C PRO A 50 -16.52 -3.03 -4.11
N ASP A 51 -16.75 -1.84 -4.69
CA ASP A 51 -15.92 -1.26 -5.75
C ASP A 51 -14.45 -1.06 -5.33
N PHE A 52 -14.21 -0.52 -4.13
CA PHE A 52 -12.85 -0.33 -3.63
C PHE A 52 -12.14 -1.68 -3.43
N ARG A 53 -12.84 -2.69 -2.90
CA ARG A 53 -12.28 -4.04 -2.77
C ARG A 53 -12.00 -4.66 -4.14
N GLN A 54 -12.90 -4.49 -5.11
CA GLN A 54 -12.70 -5.02 -6.45
C GLN A 54 -11.51 -4.36 -7.16
N ARG A 55 -11.34 -3.05 -6.98
CA ARG A 55 -10.28 -2.27 -7.60
C ARG A 55 -8.91 -2.50 -6.96
N TRP A 56 -8.84 -2.54 -5.63
CA TRP A 56 -7.57 -2.55 -4.88
C TRP A 56 -7.27 -3.86 -4.15
N GLY A 57 -8.23 -4.78 -4.05
CA GLY A 57 -8.05 -6.08 -3.39
C GLY A 57 -7.92 -6.02 -1.86
N LEU A 58 -8.20 -4.87 -1.25
CA LEU A 58 -8.02 -4.66 0.19
C LEU A 58 -9.30 -4.79 0.99
N VAL A 59 -9.14 -5.21 2.24
CA VAL A 59 -10.16 -5.14 3.30
C VAL A 59 -9.50 -4.58 4.54
N PHE A 60 -10.00 -3.45 5.04
CA PHE A 60 -9.55 -2.93 6.34
C PHE A 60 -10.31 -3.64 7.46
N ARG A 61 -9.58 -3.94 8.52
CA ARG A 61 -10.14 -4.52 9.74
C ARG A 61 -10.56 -3.37 10.65
N SER A 62 -11.82 -3.39 11.08
CA SER A 62 -12.37 -2.47 12.08
C SER A 62 -11.96 -2.84 13.50
#